data_AF-A0A0F8J628-F1
#
_entry.id   AF-A0A0F8J628-F1
#
_cell.length_a   1.000
_cell.length_b   1.000
_cell.length_c   1.000
_cell.angle_alpha   90.00
_cell.angle_beta   90.00
_cell.angle_gamma   90.00
#
_symmetry.space_group_name_H-M   'P 1'
#
loop_
_entity.id
_entity.type
_entity.pdbx_description
1 polymer ?
#
loop_
_entity_poly.entity_id
_entity_poly.type
_entity_poly.pdbx_seq_one_letter_code
_entity_poly.pdbx_strand_id
1 'polypeptide(L)'
;MSMSNSERVGKALELLKGDLGPYVEREVENVYQGEAREKVAQVLGGDMIFAGKPISDLDAAGLFKLMWDTWNEVFRNTLGFSERTLVSELRDVRNKWAHQQPFSSDDADRALDSTERLLAAISSPKADEVHKMKMELRRVIFDEQVRNERRKSSGTGIESVSGSLKPWREVVIPHHDVASGRFQQAEFAADLWQVHLGEGTDEYRDPVEFFRRTYLTESLKGLLVSSLQRIAGLGGDPVVQLQTNFGGGKTHSMLALYHLFSKNVSGNELPGIESVLMEAGIPKIPNARRVVLVGNKISPGNPVTKSDGTAIHTLWGELAWQLGGKEAYERVRADDEKATSPGDVLRELFNTYGPCVILIDEWVAYARQLHDQSDLPAGGFETQFTFAQALTESAKLARNCLLVISLPASDTATSLNSQVDDVEVGGQRGREALERLRNVVGRLESSWRPASAEEGFEIVRRRLFEPITDPSQYKDRDVVAREFVELYRSQSQEFPPECRDSDYEKRIKAAYP
;
A
#
# COMPACT_ATOMS: atom_id res chain seq x y z
N MET A 1 2.62 30.98 13.09
CA MET A 1 1.17 31.17 12.87
C MET A 1 0.62 29.86 12.33
N SER A 2 -0.48 29.32 12.88
CA SER A 2 -1.06 28.10 12.31
C SER A 2 -1.71 28.44 10.98
N MET A 3 -1.35 27.72 9.93
CA MET A 3 -2.00 27.79 8.62
C MET A 3 -3.52 27.61 8.79
N SER A 4 -4.33 28.31 8.02
CA SER A 4 -5.80 28.17 7.96
C SER A 4 -6.21 27.01 7.03
N ASN A 5 -7.46 26.57 7.11
CA ASN A 5 -7.98 25.49 6.25
C ASN A 5 -7.94 25.89 4.76
N SER A 6 -8.30 27.13 4.43
CA SER A 6 -8.23 27.63 3.06
C SER A 6 -6.81 27.71 2.52
N GLU A 7 -5.84 28.09 3.36
CA GLU A 7 -4.41 28.08 2.98
C GLU A 7 -3.88 26.65 2.73
N ARG A 8 -4.30 25.66 3.53
CA ARG A 8 -3.96 24.24 3.30
C ARG A 8 -4.48 23.75 1.95
N VAL A 9 -5.76 24.02 1.67
CA VAL A 9 -6.39 23.63 0.40
C VAL A 9 -5.69 24.31 -0.78
N GLY A 10 -5.39 25.62 -0.67
CA GLY A 10 -4.66 26.34 -1.71
C GLY A 10 -3.28 25.76 -1.97
N LYS A 11 -2.50 25.47 -0.92
CA LYS A 11 -1.18 24.85 -1.05
C LYS A 11 -1.27 23.46 -1.69
N ALA A 12 -2.28 22.65 -1.35
CA ALA A 12 -2.48 21.33 -1.95
C ALA A 12 -2.83 21.43 -3.45
N LEU A 13 -3.69 22.38 -3.85
CA LEU A 13 -4.01 22.63 -5.26
C LEU A 13 -2.79 23.09 -6.07
N GLU A 14 -1.89 23.89 -5.49
CA GLU A 14 -0.64 24.29 -6.15
C GLU A 14 0.33 23.11 -6.32
N LEU A 15 0.48 22.27 -5.29
CA LEU A 15 1.28 21.03 -5.40
C LEU A 15 0.72 20.11 -6.49
N LEU A 16 -0.61 19.94 -6.52
CA LEU A 16 -1.32 19.16 -7.52
C LEU A 16 -1.05 19.68 -8.94
N LYS A 17 -1.26 20.98 -9.16
CA LYS A 17 -1.04 21.62 -10.46
C LYS A 17 0.36 21.35 -11.00
N GLY A 18 1.39 21.44 -10.14
CA GLY A 18 2.78 21.34 -10.57
C GLY A 18 3.15 20.02 -11.25
N ASP A 19 2.52 18.91 -10.88
CA ASP A 19 2.81 17.59 -11.49
C ASP A 19 1.65 17.08 -12.36
N LEU A 20 0.42 17.51 -12.09
CA LEU A 20 -0.74 17.19 -12.92
C LEU A 20 -0.64 17.85 -14.30
N GLY A 21 -0.10 19.07 -14.39
CA GLY A 21 0.09 19.77 -15.66
C GLY A 21 0.94 18.99 -16.67
N PRO A 22 2.19 18.66 -16.34
CA PRO A 22 3.05 17.83 -17.19
C PRO A 22 2.45 16.45 -17.52
N TYR A 23 1.76 15.82 -16.55
CA TYR A 23 1.05 14.55 -16.80
C TYR A 23 -0.05 14.72 -17.86
N VAL A 24 -0.93 15.71 -17.69
CA VAL A 24 -2.04 15.98 -18.61
C VAL A 24 -1.53 16.34 -20.00
N GLU A 25 -0.49 17.18 -20.09
CA GLU A 25 0.14 17.52 -21.36
C GLU A 25 0.61 16.26 -22.11
N ARG A 26 1.35 15.40 -21.41
CA ARG A 26 1.85 14.14 -21.95
C ARG A 26 0.73 13.21 -22.43
N GLU A 27 -0.26 12.94 -21.59
CA GLU A 27 -1.35 12.01 -21.97
C GLU A 27 -2.13 12.51 -23.20
N VAL A 28 -2.37 13.82 -23.28
CA VAL A 28 -3.06 14.47 -24.41
C VAL A 28 -2.20 14.41 -25.67
N GLU A 29 -0.89 14.70 -25.57
CA GLU A 29 0.05 14.58 -26.69
C GLU A 29 0.17 13.13 -27.19
N ASN A 30 0.11 12.16 -26.30
CA ASN A 30 0.21 10.76 -26.71
C ASN A 30 -1.01 10.27 -27.50
N VAL A 31 -2.20 10.77 -27.17
CA VAL A 31 -3.44 10.37 -27.86
C VAL A 31 -3.68 11.19 -29.12
N TYR A 32 -3.55 12.52 -29.06
CA TYR A 32 -3.86 13.42 -30.18
C TYR A 32 -2.64 13.81 -31.02
N GLN A 33 -1.42 13.53 -30.56
CA GLN A 33 -0.18 13.78 -31.28
C GLN A 33 -0.10 15.22 -31.81
N GLY A 34 0.20 15.42 -33.09
CA GLY A 34 0.33 16.73 -33.73
C GLY A 34 -0.93 17.62 -33.66
N GLU A 35 -2.09 17.08 -33.27
CA GLU A 35 -3.36 17.80 -33.13
C GLU A 35 -3.70 18.20 -31.68
N ALA A 36 -2.85 17.87 -30.70
CA ALA A 36 -3.09 18.12 -29.28
C ALA A 36 -3.49 19.57 -28.97
N ARG A 37 -2.77 20.55 -29.56
CA ARG A 37 -3.06 21.98 -29.35
C ARG A 37 -4.42 22.40 -29.88
N GLU A 38 -4.82 21.87 -31.03
CA GLU A 38 -6.12 22.21 -31.64
C GLU A 38 -7.27 21.62 -30.81
N LYS A 39 -7.11 20.38 -30.33
CA LYS A 39 -8.11 19.73 -29.47
C LYS A 39 -8.25 20.39 -28.11
N VAL A 40 -7.16 20.78 -27.48
CA VAL A 40 -7.19 21.53 -26.22
C VAL A 40 -7.89 22.87 -26.41
N ALA A 41 -7.62 23.59 -27.49
CA ALA A 41 -8.28 24.87 -27.79
C ALA A 41 -9.80 24.70 -28.01
N GLN A 42 -10.22 23.62 -28.68
CA GLN A 42 -11.65 23.27 -28.87
C GLN A 42 -12.34 22.99 -27.53
N VAL A 43 -11.71 22.19 -26.65
CA VAL A 43 -12.26 21.79 -25.34
C VAL A 43 -12.35 22.97 -24.37
N LEU A 44 -11.31 23.80 -24.32
CA LEU A 44 -11.30 24.98 -23.44
C LEU A 44 -12.20 26.11 -23.96
N GLY A 45 -12.74 26.00 -25.18
CA GLY A 45 -13.85 26.84 -25.66
C GLY A 45 -13.47 28.27 -26.00
N GLY A 46 -12.22 28.52 -26.41
CA GLY A 46 -11.75 29.87 -26.76
C GLY A 46 -11.64 30.84 -25.57
N ASP A 47 -11.65 30.34 -24.33
CA ASP A 47 -11.37 31.13 -23.14
C ASP A 47 -10.00 31.84 -23.29
N MET A 48 -10.01 33.15 -23.54
CA MET A 48 -8.82 33.98 -23.79
C MET A 48 -7.75 33.86 -22.70
N ILE A 49 -8.12 33.41 -21.50
CA ILE A 49 -7.25 33.22 -20.33
C ILE A 49 -6.26 32.06 -20.53
N PHE A 50 -6.61 31.08 -21.37
CA PHE A 50 -5.83 29.87 -21.64
C PHE A 50 -5.23 29.83 -23.05
N ALA A 51 -5.54 30.81 -23.90
CA ALA A 51 -5.05 30.86 -25.27
C ALA A 51 -3.53 31.04 -25.33
N GLY A 52 -2.83 30.08 -25.96
CA GLY A 52 -1.40 30.15 -26.26
C GLY A 52 -0.46 29.68 -25.13
N LYS A 53 -0.98 29.19 -24.00
CA LYS A 53 -0.15 28.59 -22.95
C LYS A 53 0.07 27.09 -23.19
N PRO A 54 1.26 26.55 -22.88
CA PRO A 54 1.46 25.11 -22.74
C PRO A 54 0.42 24.49 -21.80
N ILE A 55 0.10 23.21 -22.01
CA ILE A 55 -0.91 22.53 -21.18
C ILE A 55 -0.41 22.45 -19.73
N SER A 56 0.89 22.26 -19.53
CA SER A 56 1.55 22.30 -18.22
C SER A 56 1.40 23.62 -17.46
N ASP A 57 1.16 24.73 -18.16
CA ASP A 57 0.99 26.07 -17.56
C ASP A 57 -0.47 26.41 -17.24
N LEU A 58 -1.43 25.55 -17.58
CA LEU A 58 -2.83 25.73 -17.23
C LEU A 58 -3.00 25.74 -15.70
N ASP A 59 -3.95 26.55 -15.22
CA ASP A 59 -4.32 26.51 -13.81
C ASP A 59 -5.12 25.24 -13.48
N ALA A 60 -5.32 24.97 -12.19
CA ALA A 60 -6.02 23.77 -11.77
C ALA A 60 -7.42 23.62 -12.40
N ALA A 61 -8.15 24.72 -12.68
CA ALA A 61 -9.45 24.60 -13.36
C ALA A 61 -9.31 24.23 -14.83
N GLY A 62 -8.36 24.82 -15.56
CA GLY A 62 -8.07 24.46 -16.93
C GLY A 62 -7.72 22.98 -17.06
N LEU A 63 -6.85 22.48 -16.16
CA LEU A 63 -6.48 21.07 -16.10
C LEU A 63 -7.69 20.16 -15.81
N PHE A 64 -8.49 20.45 -14.78
CA PHE A 64 -9.67 19.63 -14.45
C PHE A 64 -10.73 19.66 -15.55
N LYS A 65 -10.96 20.81 -16.21
CA LYS A 65 -11.90 20.92 -17.33
C LYS A 65 -11.43 20.05 -18.50
N LEU A 66 -10.16 20.18 -18.89
CA LEU A 66 -9.56 19.40 -19.95
C LEU A 66 -9.66 17.90 -19.65
N MET A 67 -9.25 17.46 -18.45
CA MET A 67 -9.37 16.07 -18.03
C MET A 67 -10.81 15.55 -18.05
N TRP A 68 -11.77 16.36 -17.58
CA TRP A 68 -13.17 15.97 -17.52
C TRP A 68 -13.80 15.79 -18.90
N ASP A 69 -13.57 16.75 -19.79
CA ASP A 69 -14.20 16.79 -21.12
C ASP A 69 -13.53 15.79 -22.09
N THR A 70 -12.25 15.48 -21.91
CA THR A 70 -11.52 14.49 -22.73
C THR A 70 -11.37 13.12 -22.03
N TRP A 71 -12.08 12.90 -20.93
CA TRP A 71 -11.89 11.72 -20.06
C TRP A 71 -11.95 10.39 -20.84
N ASN A 72 -12.99 10.21 -21.66
CA ASN A 72 -13.23 8.95 -22.35
C ASN A 72 -12.21 8.67 -23.46
N GLU A 73 -11.62 9.72 -24.03
CA GLU A 73 -10.69 9.64 -25.16
C GLU A 73 -9.25 9.49 -24.67
N VAL A 74 -8.87 10.24 -23.63
CA VAL A 74 -7.49 10.33 -23.15
C VAL A 74 -7.30 9.55 -21.84
N PHE A 75 -7.97 9.98 -20.78
CA PHE A 75 -7.62 9.58 -19.41
C PHE A 75 -8.18 8.22 -18.99
N ARG A 76 -9.24 7.70 -19.63
CA ARG A 76 -9.79 6.37 -19.35
C ARG A 76 -8.79 5.23 -19.62
N ASN A 77 -7.77 5.50 -20.42
CA ASN A 77 -6.72 4.54 -20.73
C ASN A 77 -5.83 4.26 -19.50
N THR A 78 -5.39 5.30 -18.81
CA THR A 78 -4.44 5.24 -17.68
C THR A 78 -5.11 5.37 -16.31
N LEU A 79 -6.23 6.08 -16.20
CA LEU A 79 -6.98 6.34 -14.97
C LEU A 79 -8.38 5.68 -14.97
N GLY A 80 -8.87 5.29 -13.80
CA GLY A 80 -10.15 4.59 -13.61
C GLY A 80 -11.33 5.51 -13.29
N PHE A 81 -12.50 4.91 -13.05
CA PHE A 81 -13.71 5.66 -12.69
C PHE A 81 -13.54 6.44 -11.38
N SER A 82 -12.81 5.88 -10.41
CA SER A 82 -12.54 6.52 -9.13
C SER A 82 -11.77 7.83 -9.29
N GLU A 83 -10.72 7.86 -10.10
CA GLU A 83 -9.98 9.09 -10.37
C GLU A 83 -10.83 10.12 -11.10
N ARG A 84 -11.77 9.69 -11.96
CA ARG A 84 -12.74 10.59 -12.58
C ARG A 84 -13.60 11.29 -11.52
N THR A 85 -14.04 10.55 -10.52
CA THR A 85 -14.81 11.10 -9.39
C THR A 85 -13.95 12.09 -8.60
N LEU A 86 -12.68 11.78 -8.34
CA LEU A 86 -11.74 12.69 -7.67
C LEU A 86 -11.56 14.00 -8.46
N VAL A 87 -11.40 13.93 -9.78
CA VAL A 87 -11.30 15.12 -10.64
C VAL A 87 -12.56 15.97 -10.55
N SER A 88 -13.74 15.36 -10.55
CA SER A 88 -15.01 16.09 -10.36
C SER A 88 -15.06 16.79 -9.00
N GLU A 89 -14.69 16.09 -7.94
CA GLU A 89 -14.70 16.63 -6.58
C GLU A 89 -13.69 17.78 -6.41
N LEU A 90 -12.47 17.60 -6.92
CA LEU A 90 -11.42 18.61 -6.84
C LEU A 90 -11.74 19.85 -7.68
N ARG A 91 -12.51 19.71 -8.77
CA ARG A 91 -13.05 20.84 -9.52
C ARG A 91 -13.99 21.68 -8.66
N ASP A 92 -14.88 21.04 -7.89
CA ASP A 92 -15.75 21.75 -6.95
C ASP A 92 -14.97 22.39 -5.80
N VAL A 93 -14.00 21.68 -5.22
CA VAL A 93 -13.12 22.21 -4.18
C VAL A 93 -12.35 23.44 -4.66
N ARG A 94 -11.74 23.37 -5.84
CA ARG A 94 -11.03 24.51 -6.45
C ARG A 94 -11.97 25.68 -6.67
N ASN A 95 -13.20 25.45 -7.13
CA ASN A 95 -14.18 26.52 -7.31
C ASN A 95 -14.55 27.20 -5.99
N LYS A 96 -14.83 26.42 -4.94
CA LYS A 96 -15.10 26.97 -3.59
C LYS A 96 -13.93 27.79 -3.06
N TRP A 97 -12.70 27.29 -3.23
CA TRP A 97 -11.48 27.98 -2.84
C TRP A 97 -11.27 29.30 -3.60
N ALA A 98 -11.44 29.30 -4.93
CA ALA A 98 -11.32 30.49 -5.76
C ALA A 98 -12.36 31.57 -5.41
N HIS A 99 -13.55 31.16 -4.94
CA HIS A 99 -14.58 32.07 -4.44
C HIS A 99 -14.42 32.46 -2.96
N GLN A 100 -13.28 32.12 -2.33
CA GLN A 100 -12.97 32.42 -0.93
C GLN A 100 -14.03 31.90 0.07
N GLN A 101 -14.70 30.78 -0.27
CA GLN A 101 -15.65 30.16 0.64
C GLN A 101 -14.91 29.55 1.85
N PRO A 102 -15.51 29.59 3.05
CA PRO A 102 -14.91 28.99 4.23
C PRO A 102 -14.84 27.46 4.09
N PHE A 103 -13.74 26.87 4.52
CA PHE A 103 -13.56 25.42 4.62
C PHE A 103 -13.64 24.96 6.07
N SER A 104 -14.57 24.05 6.36
CA SER A 104 -14.54 23.30 7.61
C SER A 104 -13.29 22.41 7.68
N SER A 105 -12.94 21.92 8.86
CA SER A 105 -11.80 21.01 9.00
C SER A 105 -12.05 19.68 8.26
N ASP A 106 -13.30 19.21 8.21
CA ASP A 106 -13.69 18.01 7.48
C ASP A 106 -13.61 18.23 5.96
N ASP A 107 -14.07 19.38 5.45
CA ASP A 107 -13.95 19.72 4.03
C ASP A 107 -12.49 19.86 3.60
N ALA A 108 -11.65 20.44 4.45
CA ALA A 108 -10.22 20.58 4.18
C ALA A 108 -9.50 19.22 4.24
N ASP A 109 -9.84 18.34 5.18
CA ASP A 109 -9.32 16.97 5.23
C ASP A 109 -9.69 16.20 3.96
N ARG A 110 -10.96 16.29 3.53
CA ARG A 110 -11.44 15.65 2.32
C ARG A 110 -10.75 16.18 1.07
N ALA A 111 -10.57 17.49 0.97
CA ALA A 111 -9.82 18.12 -0.13
C ALA A 111 -8.37 17.62 -0.21
N LEU A 112 -7.69 17.50 0.95
CA LEU A 112 -6.33 16.98 1.03
C LEU A 112 -6.26 15.50 0.63
N ASP A 113 -7.20 14.68 1.10
CA ASP A 113 -7.29 13.25 0.75
C ASP A 113 -7.50 13.04 -0.75
N SER A 114 -8.45 13.76 -1.35
CA SER A 114 -8.72 13.69 -2.79
C SER A 114 -7.52 14.16 -3.62
N THR A 115 -6.81 15.19 -3.15
CA THR A 115 -5.59 15.68 -3.80
C THR A 115 -4.46 14.66 -3.73
N GLU A 116 -4.21 14.08 -2.56
CA GLU A 116 -3.19 13.05 -2.34
C GLU A 116 -3.44 11.82 -3.21
N ARG A 117 -4.68 11.33 -3.28
CA ARG A 117 -5.05 10.17 -4.10
C ARG A 117 -4.83 10.43 -5.58
N LEU A 118 -5.19 11.62 -6.08
CA LEU A 118 -4.97 11.95 -7.48
C LEU A 118 -3.48 12.09 -7.81
N LEU A 119 -2.70 12.72 -6.93
CA LEU A 119 -1.24 12.77 -7.05
C LEU A 119 -0.59 11.39 -7.03
N ALA A 120 -1.04 10.50 -6.14
CA ALA A 120 -0.57 9.12 -6.06
C ALA A 120 -0.93 8.31 -7.31
N ALA A 121 -2.12 8.53 -7.89
CA ALA A 121 -2.54 7.86 -9.12
C ALA A 121 -1.63 8.19 -10.32
N ILE A 122 -1.01 9.37 -10.32
CA ILE A 122 -0.02 9.79 -11.33
C ILE A 122 1.43 9.59 -10.87
N SER A 123 1.66 8.87 -9.77
CA SER A 123 2.98 8.62 -9.15
C SER A 123 3.81 9.89 -8.91
N SER A 124 3.14 10.96 -8.50
CA SER A 124 3.81 12.19 -8.09
C SER A 124 4.39 12.06 -6.68
N PRO A 125 5.67 12.43 -6.47
CA PRO A 125 6.27 12.45 -5.13
C PRO A 125 5.63 13.50 -4.22
N LYS A 126 4.94 14.51 -4.78
CA LYS A 126 4.23 15.54 -4.01
C LYS A 126 3.02 14.98 -3.24
N ALA A 127 2.57 13.76 -3.55
CA ALA A 127 1.56 13.07 -2.76
C ALA A 127 1.97 12.97 -1.28
N ASP A 128 3.25 12.72 -1.00
CA ASP A 128 3.76 12.59 0.38
C ASP A 128 3.75 13.93 1.13
N GLU A 129 3.95 15.05 0.42
CA GLU A 129 3.83 16.39 1.02
C GLU A 129 2.39 16.71 1.40
N VAL A 130 1.43 16.36 0.53
CA VAL A 130 -0.01 16.53 0.82
C VAL A 130 -0.44 15.61 1.96
N HIS A 131 0.08 14.37 1.99
CA HIS A 131 -0.15 13.43 3.08
C HIS A 131 0.31 14.00 4.44
N LYS A 132 1.52 14.58 4.51
CA LYS A 132 2.02 15.23 5.73
C LYS A 132 1.09 16.37 6.19
N MET A 133 0.63 17.22 5.26
CA MET A 133 -0.33 18.28 5.59
C MET A 133 -1.69 17.74 6.08
N LYS A 134 -2.15 16.62 5.50
CA LYS A 134 -3.37 15.92 5.93
C LYS A 134 -3.22 15.40 7.36
N MET A 135 -2.13 14.71 7.66
CA MET A 135 -1.87 14.17 9.01
C MET A 135 -1.77 15.27 10.07
N GLU A 136 -1.12 16.39 9.74
CA GLU A 136 -1.07 17.57 10.60
C GLU A 136 -2.46 18.14 10.90
N LEU A 137 -3.32 18.27 9.88
CA LEU A 137 -4.70 18.74 10.06
C LEU A 137 -5.51 17.78 10.94
N ARG A 138 -5.43 16.48 10.69
CA ARG A 138 -6.13 15.47 11.49
C ARG A 138 -5.72 15.48 12.95
N ARG A 139 -4.43 15.69 13.22
CA ARG A 139 -3.94 15.86 14.60
C ARG A 139 -4.59 17.05 15.28
N VAL A 140 -4.75 18.18 14.58
CA VAL A 140 -5.45 19.36 15.11
C VAL A 140 -6.93 19.06 15.38
N ILE A 141 -7.63 18.44 14.43
CA ILE A 141 -9.04 18.02 14.58
C ILE A 141 -9.19 17.13 15.82
N PHE A 142 -8.27 16.17 15.97
CA PHE A 142 -8.29 15.23 17.08
C PHE A 142 -8.07 15.92 18.44
N ASP A 143 -7.07 16.80 18.53
CA ASP A 143 -6.80 17.56 19.75
C ASP A 143 -8.01 18.44 20.16
N GLU A 144 -8.76 18.97 19.18
CA GLU A 144 -10.02 19.68 19.41
C GLU A 144 -11.16 18.76 19.90
N GLN A 145 -11.31 17.57 19.30
CA GLN A 145 -12.29 16.56 19.70
C GLN A 145 -12.04 16.07 21.13
N VAL A 146 -10.80 15.71 21.49
CA VAL A 146 -10.44 15.29 22.85
C VAL A 146 -10.75 16.37 23.87
N ARG A 147 -10.48 17.64 23.55
CA ARG A 147 -10.84 18.77 24.42
C ARG A 147 -12.36 18.88 24.60
N ASN A 148 -13.14 18.66 23.54
CA ASN A 148 -14.59 18.68 23.60
C ASN A 148 -15.17 17.47 24.35
N GLU A 149 -14.61 16.27 24.20
CA GLU A 149 -15.02 15.08 24.95
C GLU A 149 -14.65 15.15 26.43
N ARG A 150 -13.46 15.66 26.79
CA ARG A 150 -13.10 15.93 28.19
C ARG A 150 -14.08 16.91 28.85
N ARG A 151 -14.64 17.85 28.08
CA ARG A 151 -15.70 18.75 28.57
C ARG A 151 -17.04 18.04 28.73
N LYS A 152 -17.39 17.07 27.87
CA LYS A 152 -18.66 16.31 27.90
C LYS A 152 -18.68 15.14 28.91
N SER A 153 -17.57 14.41 29.05
CA SER A 153 -17.42 13.21 29.90
C SER A 153 -17.48 13.51 31.41
N SER A 154 -17.43 14.78 31.79
CA SER A 154 -17.69 15.23 33.17
C SER A 154 -19.15 14.99 33.65
N GLY A 155 -20.03 14.36 32.84
CA GLY A 155 -21.49 14.37 33.05
C GLY A 155 -22.27 13.05 33.05
N THR A 156 -21.72 11.88 32.69
CA THR A 156 -22.54 10.64 32.60
C THR A 156 -21.80 9.40 33.07
N GLY A 157 -22.11 8.97 34.30
CA GLY A 157 -21.81 7.63 34.81
C GLY A 157 -22.81 6.63 34.23
N ILE A 158 -22.32 5.54 33.65
CA ILE A 158 -23.13 4.43 33.16
C ILE A 158 -23.30 3.45 34.32
N GLU A 159 -24.55 3.19 34.73
CA GLU A 159 -24.88 2.15 35.72
C GLU A 159 -24.68 0.76 35.12
N SER A 160 -23.94 -0.10 35.85
CA SER A 160 -23.69 -1.50 35.50
C SER A 160 -24.84 -2.39 35.98
N VAL A 161 -25.30 -3.29 35.10
CA VAL A 161 -26.21 -4.37 35.48
C VAL A 161 -25.41 -5.45 36.22
N SER A 162 -25.82 -5.73 37.46
CA SER A 162 -25.43 -6.86 38.34
C SER A 162 -25.17 -8.17 37.59
N GLY A 163 -24.17 -9.02 37.86
CA GLY A 163 -23.09 -9.11 38.84
C GLY A 163 -22.35 -10.43 38.61
N SER A 164 -21.04 -10.48 38.94
CA SER A 164 -20.05 -11.58 38.78
C SER A 164 -19.14 -11.58 37.54
N LEU A 165 -19.58 -11.05 36.39
CA LEU A 165 -18.71 -10.94 35.20
C LEU A 165 -18.02 -9.57 35.17
N LYS A 166 -16.70 -9.56 35.02
CA LYS A 166 -15.96 -8.32 34.78
C LYS A 166 -16.21 -7.82 33.35
N PRO A 167 -16.50 -6.54 33.15
CA PRO A 167 -16.49 -5.93 31.82
C PRO A 167 -15.13 -6.15 31.16
N TRP A 168 -15.10 -6.39 29.85
CA TRP A 168 -13.84 -6.61 29.12
C TRP A 168 -12.84 -5.45 29.30
N ARG A 169 -13.33 -4.22 29.49
CA ARG A 169 -12.53 -3.00 29.74
C ARG A 169 -11.71 -3.06 31.03
N GLU A 170 -12.07 -3.94 31.96
CA GLU A 170 -11.33 -4.20 33.20
C GLU A 170 -10.42 -5.43 33.09
N VAL A 171 -10.57 -6.23 32.02
CA VAL A 171 -9.83 -7.47 31.77
C VAL A 171 -8.68 -7.24 30.80
N VAL A 172 -8.88 -6.41 29.77
CA VAL A 172 -7.86 -6.11 28.76
C VAL A 172 -7.64 -4.62 28.58
N ILE A 173 -6.42 -4.30 28.14
CA ILE A 173 -5.95 -2.93 27.96
C ILE A 173 -5.82 -2.70 26.45
N PRO A 174 -6.57 -1.77 25.86
CA PRO A 174 -6.31 -1.34 24.49
C PRO A 174 -4.92 -0.71 24.41
N HIS A 175 -4.23 -0.88 23.29
CA HIS A 175 -2.96 -0.18 23.08
C HIS A 175 -3.14 1.34 23.27
N HIS A 176 -2.08 2.03 23.69
CA HIS A 176 -2.15 3.46 24.02
C HIS A 176 -2.68 4.33 22.86
N ASP A 177 -2.33 4.02 21.61
CA ASP A 177 -2.86 4.66 20.40
C ASP A 177 -4.39 4.50 20.25
N VAL A 178 -4.91 3.31 20.50
CA VAL A 178 -6.35 2.98 20.52
C VAL A 178 -7.04 3.70 21.68
N ALA A 179 -6.54 3.55 22.89
CA ALA A 179 -7.12 4.11 24.11
C ALA A 179 -7.12 5.65 24.11
N SER A 180 -6.07 6.25 23.53
CA SER A 180 -5.94 7.71 23.44
C SER A 180 -6.73 8.32 22.31
N GLY A 181 -7.43 7.52 21.48
CA GLY A 181 -8.17 7.96 20.30
C GLY A 181 -7.32 8.47 19.15
N ARG A 182 -5.98 8.47 19.29
CA ARG A 182 -5.03 8.82 18.22
C ARG A 182 -5.05 7.83 17.06
N PHE A 183 -5.79 6.74 17.21
CA PHE A 183 -6.11 5.72 16.23
C PHE A 183 -6.74 6.32 14.96
N GLN A 184 -5.91 6.78 14.03
CA GLN A 184 -6.38 7.25 12.73
C GLN A 184 -6.43 6.08 11.75
N GLN A 185 -7.58 5.91 11.10
CA GLN A 185 -7.80 4.89 10.06
C GLN A 185 -6.76 4.96 8.91
N ALA A 186 -6.08 6.10 8.74
CA ALA A 186 -5.00 6.30 7.77
C ALA A 186 -3.60 5.87 8.24
N GLU A 187 -3.35 5.73 9.54
CA GLU A 187 -2.10 5.12 10.05
C GLU A 187 -2.11 3.59 9.84
N PHE A 188 -3.24 3.01 9.40
CA PHE A 188 -3.42 1.56 9.20
C PHE A 188 -2.92 1.03 7.85
N ALA A 189 -2.54 1.93 6.93
CA ALA A 189 -1.97 1.51 5.66
C ALA A 189 -0.49 1.19 5.86
N ALA A 190 -0.16 -0.09 5.93
CA ALA A 190 1.21 -0.55 5.80
C ALA A 190 1.81 0.07 4.52
N ASP A 191 2.87 0.86 4.66
CA ASP A 191 3.58 1.50 3.54
C ASP A 191 5.02 0.99 3.52
N LEU A 192 5.29 0.03 2.63
CA LEU A 192 6.61 -0.57 2.46
C LEU A 192 7.67 0.47 2.06
N TRP A 193 7.27 1.51 1.31
CA TRP A 193 8.18 2.55 0.87
C TRP A 193 8.63 3.44 2.01
N GLN A 194 7.70 3.89 2.87
CA GLN A 194 8.06 4.67 4.06
C GLN A 194 9.01 3.90 4.98
N VAL A 195 8.71 2.63 5.25
CA VAL A 195 9.57 1.77 6.07
C VAL A 195 10.94 1.58 5.41
N HIS A 196 10.99 1.42 4.09
CA HIS A 196 12.24 1.35 3.33
C HIS A 196 13.11 2.61 3.49
N LEU A 197 12.48 3.79 3.53
CA LEU A 197 13.15 5.07 3.75
C LEU A 197 13.49 5.36 5.23
N GLY A 198 13.06 4.50 6.17
CA GLY A 198 13.24 4.70 7.61
C GLY A 198 12.26 5.73 8.21
N GLU A 199 11.19 6.04 7.47
CA GLU A 199 10.06 6.87 7.89
C GLU A 199 8.91 6.00 8.45
N GLY A 200 7.82 6.64 8.88
CA GLY A 200 6.65 5.95 9.44
C GLY A 200 6.67 5.76 10.96
N THR A 201 5.60 5.17 11.49
CA THR A 201 5.43 4.87 12.92
C THR A 201 6.30 3.69 13.36
N ASP A 202 6.72 3.67 14.63
CA ASP A 202 7.59 2.61 15.15
C ASP A 202 6.97 1.21 15.02
N GLU A 203 5.65 1.09 15.04
CA GLU A 203 4.95 -0.18 14.86
C GLU A 203 5.14 -0.85 13.49
N TYR A 204 5.43 -0.07 12.44
CA TYR A 204 5.75 -0.61 11.12
C TYR A 204 7.23 -0.52 10.81
N ARG A 205 7.97 0.38 11.45
CA ARG A 205 9.40 0.61 11.20
C ARG A 205 10.31 -0.27 12.05
N ASP A 206 9.97 -0.50 13.31
CA ASP A 206 10.74 -1.33 14.22
C ASP A 206 10.39 -2.82 14.02
N PRO A 207 11.37 -3.69 13.69
CA PRO A 207 11.12 -5.11 13.46
C PRO A 207 10.49 -5.83 14.66
N VAL A 208 10.91 -5.49 15.88
CA VAL A 208 10.44 -6.16 17.09
C VAL A 208 9.00 -5.77 17.40
N GLU A 209 8.67 -4.48 17.32
CA GLU A 209 7.30 -4.00 17.50
C GLU A 209 6.37 -4.51 16.41
N PHE A 210 6.84 -4.55 15.16
CA PHE A 210 6.09 -5.12 14.04
C PHE A 210 5.69 -6.57 14.34
N PHE A 211 6.65 -7.45 14.62
CA PHE A 211 6.35 -8.86 14.91
C PHE A 211 5.60 -9.08 16.23
N ARG A 212 5.71 -8.17 17.21
CA ARG A 212 4.91 -8.18 18.44
C ARG A 212 3.42 -7.97 18.14
N ARG A 213 3.10 -7.07 17.20
CA ARG A 213 1.72 -6.77 16.79
C ARG A 213 1.20 -7.68 15.68
N THR A 214 2.08 -8.34 14.93
CA THR A 214 1.71 -9.29 13.88
C THR A 214 1.22 -10.62 14.47
N TYR A 215 0.08 -11.10 13.97
CA TYR A 215 -0.32 -12.49 14.11
C TYR A 215 0.27 -13.30 12.95
N LEU A 216 1.07 -14.33 13.26
CA LEU A 216 1.63 -15.21 12.24
C LEU A 216 0.56 -16.21 11.80
N THR A 217 -0.17 -15.85 10.74
CA THR A 217 -1.10 -16.77 10.07
C THR A 217 -0.32 -17.95 9.49
N GLU A 218 -1.01 -19.07 9.23
CA GLU A 218 -0.38 -20.23 8.60
C GLU A 218 0.24 -19.86 7.23
N SER A 219 -0.45 -19.01 6.46
CA SER A 219 0.05 -18.54 5.17
C SER A 219 1.27 -17.62 5.27
N LEU A 220 1.30 -16.72 6.25
CA LEU A 220 2.46 -15.86 6.50
C LEU A 220 3.64 -16.70 7.02
N LYS A 221 3.38 -17.61 7.95
CA LYS A 221 4.39 -18.53 8.48
C LYS A 221 5.03 -19.35 7.37
N GLY A 222 4.22 -19.97 6.50
CA GLY A 222 4.69 -20.72 5.33
C GLY A 222 5.53 -19.86 4.37
N LEU A 223 5.10 -18.61 4.12
CA LEU A 223 5.88 -17.65 3.32
C LEU A 223 7.26 -17.39 3.94
N LEU A 224 7.33 -17.11 5.24
CA LEU A 224 8.60 -16.85 5.93
C LEU A 224 9.51 -18.09 5.94
N VAL A 225 8.96 -19.29 6.15
CA VAL A 225 9.70 -20.56 6.08
C VAL A 225 10.32 -20.78 4.70
N SER A 226 9.50 -20.72 3.63
CA SER A 226 9.98 -20.91 2.24
C SER A 226 11.04 -19.86 1.87
N SER A 227 10.84 -18.62 2.32
CA SER A 227 11.78 -17.51 2.12
C SER A 227 13.13 -17.75 2.80
N LEU A 228 13.14 -18.20 4.06
CA LEU A 228 14.37 -18.54 4.78
C LEU A 228 15.12 -19.68 4.09
N GLN A 229 14.42 -20.73 3.68
CA GLN A 229 15.00 -21.85 2.94
C GLN A 229 15.62 -21.39 1.62
N ARG A 230 14.93 -20.51 0.89
CA ARG A 230 15.42 -19.92 -0.37
C ARG A 230 16.69 -19.13 -0.19
N ILE A 231 16.72 -18.23 0.79
CA ILE A 231 17.90 -17.41 1.07
C ILE A 231 19.05 -18.26 1.62
N ALA A 232 18.77 -19.29 2.43
CA ALA A 232 19.78 -20.22 2.94
C ALA A 232 20.30 -21.23 1.89
N GLY A 233 19.67 -21.34 0.72
CA GLY A 233 20.05 -22.28 -0.33
C GLY A 233 19.61 -23.73 -0.05
N LEU A 234 18.57 -23.92 0.77
CA LEU A 234 18.04 -25.21 1.19
C LEU A 234 16.81 -25.66 0.38
N GLY A 235 16.45 -24.93 -0.69
CA GLY A 235 15.20 -25.12 -1.42
C GLY A 235 14.33 -23.86 -1.33
N GLY A 236 13.00 -24.00 -1.37
CA GLY A 236 12.07 -22.87 -1.29
C GLY A 236 11.79 -22.20 -2.64
N ASP A 237 10.70 -21.45 -2.68
CA ASP A 237 10.17 -20.87 -3.90
C ASP A 237 11.00 -19.64 -4.32
N PRO A 238 11.49 -19.57 -5.57
CA PRO A 238 12.28 -18.43 -6.03
C PRO A 238 11.44 -17.19 -6.34
N VAL A 239 10.16 -17.40 -6.67
CA VAL A 239 9.21 -16.35 -7.07
C VAL A 239 7.90 -16.61 -6.35
N VAL A 240 7.41 -15.60 -5.63
CA VAL A 240 6.15 -15.66 -4.88
C VAL A 240 5.24 -14.51 -5.32
N GLN A 241 4.02 -14.84 -5.73
CA GLN A 241 2.97 -13.86 -5.96
C GLN A 241 2.06 -13.77 -4.73
N LEU A 242 1.91 -12.57 -4.19
CA LEU A 242 0.93 -12.27 -3.14
C LEU A 242 -0.40 -11.86 -3.78
N GLN A 243 -1.44 -12.67 -3.56
CA GLN A 243 -2.82 -12.39 -3.95
C GLN A 243 -3.69 -12.24 -2.69
N THR A 244 -4.52 -11.21 -2.61
CA THR A 244 -5.48 -11.06 -1.50
C THR A 244 -6.84 -10.67 -2.04
N ASN A 245 -7.88 -11.42 -1.68
CA ASN A 245 -9.24 -11.16 -2.14
C ASN A 245 -9.89 -9.92 -1.49
N PHE A 246 -9.42 -9.47 -0.32
CA PHE A 246 -9.85 -8.20 0.29
C PHE A 246 -8.78 -7.67 1.27
N GLY A 247 -8.52 -6.36 1.22
CA GLY A 247 -7.88 -5.50 2.23
C GLY A 247 -6.74 -6.06 3.13
N GLY A 248 -5.50 -5.62 2.89
CA GLY A 248 -4.51 -5.39 3.95
C GLY A 248 -3.39 -6.41 4.17
N GLY A 249 -3.34 -7.52 3.43
CA GLY A 249 -2.36 -8.59 3.68
C GLY A 249 -1.04 -8.53 2.89
N LYS A 250 -1.04 -7.96 1.68
CA LYS A 250 0.11 -8.02 0.74
C LYS A 250 1.30 -7.23 1.25
N THR A 251 1.10 -5.92 1.44
CA THR A 251 2.15 -5.02 1.94
C THR A 251 2.58 -5.41 3.35
N HIS A 252 1.67 -5.91 4.20
CA HIS A 252 2.03 -6.45 5.52
C HIS A 252 2.94 -7.68 5.42
N SER A 253 2.65 -8.63 4.52
CA SER A 253 3.50 -9.81 4.29
C SER A 253 4.87 -9.42 3.73
N MET A 254 4.91 -8.42 2.84
CA MET A 254 6.18 -7.86 2.36
C MET A 254 6.98 -7.16 3.47
N LEU A 255 6.31 -6.43 4.37
CA LEU A 255 6.96 -5.85 5.55
C LEU A 255 7.53 -6.92 6.48
N ALA A 256 6.82 -8.03 6.68
CA ALA A 256 7.33 -9.16 7.46
C ALA A 256 8.62 -9.72 6.85
N LEU A 257 8.69 -9.89 5.52
CA LEU A 257 9.90 -10.30 4.82
C LEU A 257 11.00 -9.24 4.90
N TYR A 258 10.65 -7.96 4.71
CA TYR A 258 11.57 -6.84 4.81
C TYR A 258 12.25 -6.84 6.19
N HIS A 259 11.47 -6.98 7.26
CA HIS A 259 11.96 -6.98 8.64
C HIS A 259 12.74 -8.23 9.01
N LEU A 260 12.29 -9.40 8.54
CA LEU A 260 12.99 -10.66 8.75
C LEU A 260 14.44 -10.58 8.28
N PHE A 261 14.68 -9.95 7.12
CA PHE A 261 16.03 -9.81 6.54
C PHE A 261 16.72 -8.47 6.85
N SER A 262 16.33 -7.78 7.93
CA SER A 262 17.01 -6.57 8.42
C SER A 262 18.40 -6.89 8.99
N LYS A 263 19.40 -6.04 8.68
CA LYS A 263 20.83 -6.29 8.99
C LYS A 263 21.20 -6.42 10.50
N ASN A 264 20.31 -6.02 11.42
CA ASN A 264 20.59 -5.94 12.86
C ASN A 264 19.52 -6.63 13.71
N VAL A 265 18.86 -7.66 13.19
CA VAL A 265 17.77 -8.34 13.91
C VAL A 265 18.16 -9.79 14.17
N SER A 266 18.22 -10.17 15.44
CA SER A 266 18.35 -11.57 15.81
C SER A 266 16.97 -12.23 15.76
N GLY A 267 16.88 -13.45 15.21
CA GLY A 267 15.61 -14.18 15.18
C GLY A 267 14.99 -14.41 16.56
N ASN A 268 15.82 -14.40 17.62
CA ASN A 268 15.37 -14.55 19.01
C ASN A 268 14.73 -13.27 19.58
N GLU A 269 14.94 -12.12 18.94
CA GLU A 269 14.32 -10.85 19.34
C GLU A 269 12.94 -10.67 18.70
N LEU A 270 12.64 -11.42 17.65
CA LEU A 270 11.39 -11.34 16.90
C LEU A 270 10.36 -12.35 17.45
N PRO A 271 9.25 -11.88 18.04
CA PRO A 271 8.21 -12.78 18.55
C PRO A 271 7.68 -13.73 17.47
N GLY A 272 7.66 -15.04 17.80
CA GLY A 272 7.14 -16.09 16.91
C GLY A 272 8.11 -16.63 15.87
N ILE A 273 9.21 -15.92 15.57
CA ILE A 273 10.18 -16.33 14.54
C ILE A 273 10.99 -17.56 14.93
N GLU A 274 11.15 -17.87 16.22
CA GLU A 274 11.75 -19.13 16.67
C GLU A 274 11.06 -20.36 16.04
N SER A 275 9.73 -20.36 16.03
CA SER A 275 8.94 -21.45 15.42
C SER A 275 9.15 -21.53 13.91
N VAL A 276 9.32 -20.39 13.24
CA VAL A 276 9.59 -20.29 11.80
C VAL A 276 10.98 -20.84 11.49
N LEU A 277 12.01 -20.48 12.28
CA LEU A 277 13.38 -20.97 12.12
C LEU A 277 13.48 -22.48 12.34
N MET A 278 12.78 -22.99 13.36
CA MET A 278 12.70 -24.42 13.66
C MET A 278 12.09 -25.19 12.48
N GLU A 279 10.96 -24.71 11.95
CA GLU A 279 10.28 -25.34 10.81
C GLU A 279 11.10 -25.23 9.51
N ALA A 280 11.78 -24.10 9.30
CA ALA A 280 12.68 -23.93 8.17
C ALA A 280 13.96 -24.80 8.26
N GLY A 281 14.26 -25.36 9.43
CA GLY A 281 15.47 -26.14 9.68
C GLY A 281 16.74 -25.31 9.68
N ILE A 282 16.65 -24.03 10.06
CA ILE A 282 17.75 -23.06 9.97
C ILE A 282 18.06 -22.50 11.37
N PRO A 283 19.34 -22.51 11.82
CA PRO A 283 19.69 -22.10 13.18
C PRO A 283 19.68 -20.59 13.40
N LYS A 284 19.79 -19.79 12.33
CA LYS A 284 19.82 -18.33 12.39
C LYS A 284 19.35 -17.73 11.07
N ILE A 285 18.73 -16.56 11.13
CA ILE A 285 18.33 -15.84 9.92
C ILE A 285 19.59 -15.53 9.07
N PRO A 286 19.62 -15.93 7.78
CA PRO A 286 20.71 -15.58 6.88
C PRO A 286 20.66 -14.10 6.50
N ASN A 287 21.82 -13.49 6.31
CA ASN A 287 21.90 -12.10 5.89
C ASN A 287 21.52 -12.01 4.40
N ALA A 288 20.61 -11.09 4.05
CA ALA A 288 20.20 -10.86 2.67
C ALA A 288 20.11 -9.37 2.37
N ARG A 289 20.47 -8.99 1.15
CA ARG A 289 20.19 -7.65 0.64
C ARG A 289 18.72 -7.54 0.32
N ARG A 290 18.14 -6.37 0.57
CA ARG A 290 16.72 -6.10 0.32
C ARG A 290 16.60 -5.06 -0.77
N VAL A 291 15.82 -5.36 -1.80
CA VAL A 291 15.42 -4.43 -2.85
C VAL A 291 13.93 -4.21 -2.71
N VAL A 292 13.49 -2.95 -2.74
CA VAL A 292 12.10 -2.52 -2.62
C VAL A 292 11.75 -1.64 -3.80
N LEU A 293 10.81 -2.11 -4.62
CA LEU A 293 10.27 -1.39 -5.77
C LEU A 293 8.77 -1.20 -5.53
N VAL A 294 8.31 0.04 -5.40
CA VAL A 294 6.90 0.33 -5.14
C VAL A 294 6.35 1.16 -6.29
N GLY A 295 5.40 0.58 -7.03
CA GLY A 295 5.03 1.06 -8.35
C GLY A 295 4.28 2.40 -8.39
N ASN A 296 3.65 2.81 -7.29
CA ASN A 296 3.03 4.13 -7.14
C ASN A 296 3.99 5.20 -6.56
N LYS A 297 5.21 4.80 -6.16
CA LYS A 297 6.25 5.70 -5.63
C LYS A 297 7.38 5.96 -6.63
N ILE A 298 7.66 5.01 -7.51
CA ILE A 298 8.68 5.17 -8.56
C ILE A 298 8.00 5.73 -9.83
N SER A 299 8.39 6.92 -10.24
CA SER A 299 7.82 7.57 -11.43
C SER A 299 8.46 7.03 -12.71
N PRO A 300 7.67 6.57 -13.72
CA PRO A 300 8.21 6.15 -15.01
C PRO A 300 8.64 7.34 -15.90
N GLY A 301 8.12 8.54 -15.61
CA GLY A 301 8.38 9.74 -16.40
C GLY A 301 9.52 10.61 -15.88
N ASN A 302 9.89 10.47 -14.61
CA ASN A 302 10.82 11.38 -13.93
C ASN A 302 12.01 10.60 -13.36
N PRO A 303 13.17 10.63 -14.03
CA PRO A 303 14.39 10.00 -13.54
C PRO A 303 14.81 10.58 -12.18
N VAL A 304 15.35 9.73 -11.31
CA VAL A 304 15.79 10.13 -9.97
C VAL A 304 17.31 10.05 -9.89
N THR A 305 17.93 11.13 -9.41
CA THR A 305 19.37 11.14 -9.11
C THR A 305 19.60 10.75 -7.65
N LYS A 306 20.40 9.71 -7.42
CA LYS A 306 20.76 9.23 -6.08
C LYS A 306 21.87 10.08 -5.46
N SER A 307 22.10 9.91 -4.17
CA SER A 307 23.12 10.65 -3.41
C SER A 307 24.56 10.48 -3.93
N ASP A 308 24.83 9.41 -4.66
CA ASP A 308 26.14 9.12 -5.28
C ASP A 308 26.26 9.67 -6.73
N GLY A 309 25.26 10.43 -7.18
CA GLY A 309 25.18 11.02 -8.52
C GLY A 309 24.68 10.08 -9.61
N THR A 310 24.26 8.85 -9.26
CA THR A 310 23.68 7.92 -10.24
C THR A 310 22.29 8.39 -10.64
N ALA A 311 22.06 8.66 -11.94
CA ALA A 311 20.76 8.96 -12.49
C ALA A 311 20.06 7.66 -12.92
N ILE A 312 18.88 7.40 -12.37
CA ILE A 312 18.11 6.17 -12.59
C ILE A 312 16.83 6.50 -13.35
N HIS A 313 16.58 5.78 -14.43
CA HIS A 313 15.42 5.99 -15.30
C HIS A 313 14.37 4.87 -15.18
N THR A 314 14.78 3.67 -14.76
CA THR A 314 13.98 2.44 -14.88
C THR A 314 13.91 1.63 -13.58
N LEU A 315 12.97 0.68 -13.48
CA LEU A 315 12.90 -0.25 -12.35
C LEU A 315 14.13 -1.15 -12.24
N TRP A 316 14.75 -1.55 -13.36
CA TRP A 316 15.95 -2.39 -13.31
C TRP A 316 17.20 -1.60 -12.92
N GLY A 317 17.30 -0.32 -13.29
CA GLY A 317 18.31 0.58 -12.76
C GLY A 317 18.19 0.76 -11.25
N GLU A 318 16.96 0.99 -10.75
CA GLU A 318 16.67 1.08 -9.31
C GLU A 318 17.04 -0.22 -8.58
N LEU A 319 16.66 -1.37 -9.13
CA LEU A 319 16.97 -2.69 -8.59
C LEU A 319 18.48 -2.91 -8.49
N ALA A 320 19.23 -2.62 -9.55
CA ALA A 320 20.68 -2.83 -9.55
C ALA A 320 21.36 -1.90 -8.54
N TRP A 321 20.95 -0.63 -8.48
CA TRP A 321 21.49 0.33 -7.53
C TRP A 321 21.18 -0.04 -6.08
N GLN A 322 19.97 -0.46 -5.74
CA GLN A 322 19.66 -0.92 -4.38
C GLN A 322 20.42 -2.20 -4.01
N LEU A 323 20.69 -3.07 -4.99
CA LEU A 323 21.38 -4.34 -4.76
C LEU A 323 22.88 -4.18 -4.52
N GLY A 324 23.57 -3.28 -5.22
CA GLY A 324 25.03 -3.15 -5.12
C GLY A 324 25.58 -1.74 -5.31
N GLY A 325 24.73 -0.71 -5.23
CA GLY A 325 25.09 0.69 -5.45
C GLY A 325 25.51 0.96 -6.89
N LYS A 326 26.32 1.99 -7.06
CA LYS A 326 26.86 2.42 -8.36
C LYS A 326 27.57 1.31 -9.15
N GLU A 327 28.26 0.40 -8.48
CA GLU A 327 28.98 -0.71 -9.13
C GLU A 327 28.04 -1.70 -9.81
N ALA A 328 26.94 -2.05 -9.15
CA ALA A 328 25.92 -2.91 -9.74
C ALA A 328 25.13 -2.18 -10.83
N TYR A 329 24.81 -0.91 -10.62
CA TYR A 329 24.16 -0.07 -11.62
C TYR A 329 24.96 0.01 -12.92
N GLU A 330 26.29 0.17 -12.85
CA GLU A 330 27.14 0.29 -14.05
C GLU A 330 27.00 -0.92 -14.99
N ARG A 331 26.66 -2.11 -14.46
CA ARG A 331 26.42 -3.32 -15.28
C ARG A 331 25.16 -3.24 -16.13
N VAL A 332 24.18 -2.43 -15.72
CA VAL A 332 22.89 -2.24 -16.41
C VAL A 332 22.70 -0.80 -16.91
N ARG A 333 23.73 0.06 -16.80
CA ARG A 333 23.63 1.48 -17.14
C ARG A 333 23.16 1.71 -18.56
N ALA A 334 23.72 0.96 -19.52
CA ALA A 334 23.33 1.09 -20.91
C ALA A 334 21.87 0.70 -21.16
N ASP A 335 21.35 -0.27 -20.40
CA ASP A 335 19.97 -0.72 -20.44
C ASP A 335 19.02 0.26 -19.76
N ASP A 336 19.44 0.88 -18.66
CA ASP A 336 18.70 1.95 -17.97
C ASP A 336 18.59 3.20 -18.86
N GLU A 337 19.71 3.70 -19.41
CA GLU A 337 19.75 4.90 -20.26
C GLU A 337 18.97 4.72 -21.58
N LYS A 338 18.89 3.50 -22.11
CA LYS A 338 18.16 3.18 -23.35
C LYS A 338 16.75 2.66 -23.10
N ALA A 339 16.38 2.49 -21.84
CA ALA A 339 15.13 1.89 -21.43
C ALA A 339 14.85 0.51 -22.11
N THR A 340 15.84 -0.38 -22.10
CA THR A 340 15.75 -1.76 -22.63
C THR A 340 15.91 -2.80 -21.53
N SER A 341 15.24 -3.96 -21.64
CA SER A 341 15.34 -5.01 -20.62
C SER A 341 16.77 -5.59 -20.53
N PRO A 342 17.39 -5.67 -19.34
CA PRO A 342 18.79 -6.08 -19.16
C PRO A 342 19.04 -7.59 -19.32
N GLY A 343 18.00 -8.41 -19.51
CA GLY A 343 18.13 -9.85 -19.75
C GLY A 343 18.87 -10.61 -18.63
N ASP A 344 19.78 -11.52 -19.01
CA ASP A 344 20.50 -12.42 -18.10
C ASP A 344 21.48 -11.71 -17.15
N VAL A 345 21.81 -10.43 -17.39
CA VAL A 345 22.63 -9.63 -16.47
C VAL A 345 22.01 -9.58 -15.07
N LEU A 346 20.68 -9.65 -14.96
CA LEU A 346 19.96 -9.73 -13.69
C LEU A 346 20.38 -10.96 -12.88
N ARG A 347 20.45 -12.14 -13.50
CA ARG A 347 20.88 -13.38 -12.83
C ARG A 347 22.31 -13.27 -12.32
N GLU A 348 23.19 -12.66 -13.10
CA GLU A 348 24.58 -12.43 -12.68
C GLU A 348 24.65 -11.47 -11.49
N LEU A 349 23.88 -10.39 -11.52
CA LEU A 349 23.76 -9.44 -10.39
C LEU A 349 23.27 -10.16 -9.13
N PHE A 350 22.22 -10.97 -9.21
CA PHE A 350 21.70 -11.74 -8.08
C PHE A 350 22.72 -12.73 -7.51
N ASN A 351 23.53 -13.35 -8.35
CA ASN A 351 24.56 -14.28 -7.89
C ASN A 351 25.80 -13.57 -7.34
N THR A 352 26.10 -12.36 -7.80
CA THR A 352 27.28 -11.58 -7.38
C THR A 352 27.01 -10.82 -6.09
N TYR A 353 25.83 -10.22 -5.97
CA TYR A 353 25.43 -9.39 -4.84
C TYR A 353 24.41 -10.09 -3.91
N GLY A 354 24.04 -11.34 -4.19
CA GLY A 354 23.19 -12.14 -3.30
C GLY A 354 23.91 -12.60 -2.02
N PRO A 355 23.17 -13.24 -1.08
CA PRO A 355 21.74 -13.49 -1.10
C PRO A 355 20.89 -12.22 -1.11
N CYS A 356 19.73 -12.25 -1.78
CA CYS A 356 18.86 -11.08 -1.87
C CYS A 356 17.36 -11.42 -1.90
N VAL A 357 16.57 -10.48 -1.38
CA VAL A 357 15.11 -10.46 -1.43
C VAL A 357 14.68 -9.22 -2.19
N ILE A 358 13.89 -9.40 -3.23
CA ILE A 358 13.37 -8.36 -4.10
C ILE A 358 11.86 -8.29 -3.87
N LEU A 359 11.38 -7.17 -3.36
CA LEU A 359 9.99 -6.91 -3.05
C LEU A 359 9.45 -5.89 -4.05
N ILE A 360 8.47 -6.31 -4.86
CA ILE A 360 7.80 -5.44 -5.84
C ILE A 360 6.35 -5.27 -5.45
N ASP A 361 6.03 -4.12 -4.85
CA ASP A 361 4.67 -3.75 -4.47
C ASP A 361 4.03 -2.87 -5.57
N GLU A 362 2.72 -2.99 -5.77
CA GLU A 362 1.95 -2.17 -6.71
C GLU A 362 2.49 -2.14 -8.15
N TRP A 363 2.99 -3.28 -8.66
CA TRP A 363 3.63 -3.33 -9.99
C TRP A 363 2.65 -2.93 -11.13
N VAL A 364 1.37 -3.29 -11.00
CA VAL A 364 0.33 -2.87 -11.96
C VAL A 364 0.20 -1.36 -12.01
N ALA A 365 0.30 -0.67 -10.87
CA ALA A 365 0.22 0.79 -10.81
C ALA A 365 1.36 1.47 -11.58
N TYR A 366 2.56 0.87 -11.58
CA TYR A 366 3.66 1.34 -12.43
C TYR A 366 3.41 1.02 -13.91
N ALA A 367 3.10 -0.24 -14.21
CA ALA A 367 3.00 -0.73 -15.59
C ALA A 367 1.86 -0.05 -16.37
N ARG A 368 0.72 0.24 -15.73
CA ARG A 368 -0.42 0.90 -16.40
C ARG A 368 -0.10 2.29 -16.92
N GLN A 369 0.90 2.96 -16.35
CA GLN A 369 1.33 4.27 -16.80
C GLN A 369 2.01 4.17 -18.18
N LEU A 370 2.69 3.04 -18.50
CA LEU A 370 3.27 2.61 -19.81
C LEU A 370 3.73 3.75 -20.73
N HIS A 371 4.00 3.65 -22.03
CA HIS A 371 3.04 3.56 -23.14
C HIS A 371 3.54 2.58 -24.21
N ASP A 372 2.76 2.29 -25.26
CA ASP A 372 3.26 1.41 -26.33
C ASP A 372 4.40 2.07 -27.11
N GLN A 373 4.37 3.40 -27.19
CA GLN A 373 5.48 4.21 -27.66
C GLN A 373 6.51 4.32 -26.53
N SER A 374 7.80 4.21 -26.85
CA SER A 374 8.88 4.42 -25.87
C SER A 374 9.14 5.93 -25.68
N ASP A 375 8.12 6.68 -25.26
CA ASP A 375 8.18 8.13 -25.02
C ASP A 375 8.62 8.49 -23.60
N LEU A 376 8.53 7.54 -22.66
CA LEU A 376 8.98 7.71 -21.28
C LEU A 376 10.43 7.25 -21.06
N PRO A 377 11.18 7.88 -20.13
CA PRO A 377 12.51 7.41 -19.72
C PRO A 377 12.53 5.98 -19.20
N ALA A 378 11.44 5.50 -18.61
CA ALA A 378 11.30 4.11 -18.17
C ALA A 378 11.09 3.09 -19.30
N GLY A 379 10.91 3.56 -20.54
CA GLY A 379 10.66 2.72 -21.71
C GLY A 379 9.17 2.48 -21.95
N GLY A 380 8.90 1.53 -22.85
CA GLY A 380 7.54 1.21 -23.26
C GLY A 380 6.88 0.08 -22.46
N PHE A 381 5.58 -0.05 -22.64
CA PHE A 381 4.71 -1.06 -22.05
C PHE A 381 5.18 -2.48 -22.37
N GLU A 382 5.57 -2.75 -23.62
CA GLU A 382 6.10 -4.07 -24.04
C GLU A 382 7.47 -4.40 -23.40
N THR A 383 8.35 -3.41 -23.27
CA THR A 383 9.65 -3.60 -22.62
C THR A 383 9.46 -4.02 -21.17
N GLN A 384 8.45 -3.49 -20.49
CA GLN A 384 8.17 -3.82 -19.10
C GLN A 384 7.80 -5.30 -18.89
N PHE A 385 7.05 -5.91 -19.80
CA PHE A 385 6.74 -7.35 -19.71
C PHE A 385 7.96 -8.21 -20.06
N THR A 386 8.80 -7.74 -20.99
CA THR A 386 10.09 -8.38 -21.28
C THR A 386 11.00 -8.35 -20.04
N PHE A 387 10.99 -7.24 -19.30
CA PHE A 387 11.67 -7.14 -18.01
C PHE A 387 11.06 -8.08 -16.96
N ALA A 388 9.73 -8.14 -16.85
CA ALA A 388 9.07 -9.04 -15.90
C ALA A 388 9.42 -10.52 -16.15
N GLN A 389 9.48 -10.93 -17.41
CA GLN A 389 9.91 -12.28 -17.78
C GLN A 389 11.39 -12.51 -17.43
N ALA A 390 12.27 -11.61 -17.87
CA ALA A 390 13.70 -11.73 -17.57
C ALA A 390 13.99 -11.76 -16.07
N LEU A 391 13.27 -10.95 -15.29
CA LEU A 391 13.39 -10.87 -13.83
C LEU A 391 12.99 -12.18 -13.15
N THR A 392 11.81 -12.71 -13.49
CA THR A 392 11.29 -13.96 -12.90
C THR A 392 12.16 -15.16 -13.27
N GLU A 393 12.59 -15.26 -14.53
CA GLU A 393 13.53 -16.30 -14.99
C GLU A 393 14.90 -16.17 -14.30
N SER A 394 15.43 -14.95 -14.18
CA SER A 394 16.70 -14.70 -13.51
C SER A 394 16.66 -15.02 -12.02
N ALA A 395 15.57 -14.67 -11.33
CA ALA A 395 15.38 -15.01 -9.91
C ALA A 395 15.33 -16.52 -9.70
N LYS A 396 14.68 -17.27 -10.61
CA LYS A 396 14.63 -18.74 -10.59
C LYS A 396 16.00 -19.38 -10.78
N LEU A 397 16.79 -18.87 -11.72
CA LEU A 397 18.12 -19.39 -12.05
C LEU A 397 19.23 -18.94 -11.08
N ALA A 398 18.99 -17.87 -10.32
CA ALA A 398 19.90 -17.44 -9.27
C ALA A 398 19.91 -18.41 -8.09
N ARG A 399 21.01 -18.46 -7.34
CA ARG A 399 21.18 -19.42 -6.23
C ARG A 399 20.35 -19.06 -4.99
N ASN A 400 20.45 -17.81 -4.55
CA ASN A 400 19.89 -17.34 -3.27
C ASN A 400 19.13 -16.01 -3.49
N CYS A 401 18.21 -16.00 -4.45
CA CYS A 401 17.37 -14.85 -4.78
C CYS A 401 15.90 -15.21 -4.56
N LEU A 402 15.20 -14.41 -3.77
CA LEU A 402 13.76 -14.47 -3.60
C LEU A 402 13.13 -13.23 -4.24
N LEU A 403 12.20 -13.44 -5.17
CA LEU A 403 11.38 -12.38 -5.76
C LEU A 403 9.95 -12.50 -5.23
N VAL A 404 9.44 -11.43 -4.62
CA VAL A 404 8.06 -11.36 -4.13
C VAL A 404 7.35 -10.20 -4.80
N ILE A 405 6.20 -10.50 -5.41
CA ILE A 405 5.42 -9.55 -6.21
C ILE A 405 4.01 -9.46 -5.64
N SER A 406 3.49 -8.25 -5.45
CA SER A 406 2.07 -8.06 -5.19
C SER A 406 1.34 -7.77 -6.50
N LEU A 407 0.23 -8.47 -6.71
CA LEU A 407 -0.71 -8.16 -7.79
C LEU A 407 -2.12 -8.08 -7.20
N PRO A 408 -2.98 -7.18 -7.69
CA PRO A 408 -4.41 -7.18 -7.40
C PRO A 408 -5.04 -8.56 -7.63
N ALA A 409 -5.91 -9.00 -6.73
CA ALA A 409 -6.75 -10.17 -6.99
C ALA A 409 -7.88 -9.71 -7.91
N SER A 410 -7.90 -10.18 -9.15
CA SER A 410 -9.02 -9.95 -10.06
C SER A 410 -9.73 -11.26 -10.32
N ASP A 411 -10.99 -11.34 -9.90
CA ASP A 411 -11.92 -12.39 -10.30
C ASP A 411 -12.42 -12.06 -11.71
N THR A 412 -11.60 -12.39 -12.72
CA THR A 412 -11.95 -12.17 -14.14
C THR A 412 -13.06 -13.10 -14.67
N ALA A 413 -13.78 -13.83 -13.83
CA ALA A 413 -14.89 -14.65 -14.30
C ALA A 413 -16.01 -14.77 -13.26
N THR A 414 -17.19 -14.28 -13.63
CA THR A 414 -18.55 -14.61 -13.10
C THR A 414 -19.20 -13.80 -11.96
N SER A 415 -18.56 -12.77 -11.39
CA SER A 415 -19.22 -11.97 -10.34
C SER A 415 -19.78 -10.63 -10.86
N LEU A 416 -21.03 -10.31 -10.48
CA LEU A 416 -21.72 -9.03 -10.77
C LEU A 416 -21.08 -7.79 -10.10
N ASN A 417 -19.89 -7.93 -9.50
CA ASN A 417 -19.17 -6.95 -8.69
C ASN A 417 -17.94 -6.33 -9.40
N SER A 418 -17.95 -6.27 -10.73
CA SER A 418 -16.87 -5.71 -11.57
C SER A 418 -16.51 -4.24 -11.28
N GLN A 419 -17.27 -3.53 -10.44
CA GLN A 419 -17.01 -2.14 -10.07
C GLN A 419 -15.89 -1.97 -9.02
N VAL A 420 -15.58 -3.00 -8.22
CA VAL A 420 -14.50 -2.93 -7.20
C VAL A 420 -13.13 -3.21 -7.84
N ASP A 421 -13.07 -4.10 -8.83
CA ASP A 421 -11.84 -4.46 -9.55
C ASP A 421 -11.23 -3.29 -10.34
N ASP A 422 -12.07 -2.39 -10.86
CA ASP A 422 -11.62 -1.22 -11.63
C ASP A 422 -10.89 -0.17 -10.77
N VAL A 423 -11.09 -0.20 -9.43
CA VAL A 423 -10.47 0.76 -8.48
C VAL A 423 -8.99 0.46 -8.23
N GLU A 424 -8.64 -0.82 -8.05
CA GLU A 424 -7.27 -1.22 -7.71
C GLU A 424 -6.38 -1.33 -8.96
N VAL A 425 -6.99 -1.65 -10.10
CA VAL A 425 -6.26 -1.98 -11.33
C VAL A 425 -5.99 -0.75 -12.19
N GLY A 426 -6.92 0.22 -12.23
CA GLY A 426 -6.73 1.50 -12.90
C GLY A 426 -6.89 1.47 -14.42
N GLY A 427 -8.10 1.80 -14.90
CA GLY A 427 -8.39 1.99 -16.32
C GLY A 427 -8.20 0.74 -17.20
N GLN A 428 -8.26 0.91 -18.52
CA GLN A 428 -8.10 -0.20 -19.47
C GLN A 428 -6.69 -0.81 -19.44
N ARG A 429 -5.66 0.05 -19.40
CA ARG A 429 -4.27 -0.40 -19.40
C ARG A 429 -3.88 -1.11 -18.12
N GLY A 430 -4.50 -0.76 -17.00
CA GLY A 430 -4.34 -1.50 -15.75
C GLY A 430 -4.77 -2.95 -15.89
N ARG A 431 -5.94 -3.19 -16.51
CA ARG A 431 -6.45 -4.56 -16.68
C ARG A 431 -5.55 -5.37 -17.59
N GLU A 432 -5.11 -4.77 -18.69
CA GLU A 432 -4.15 -5.40 -19.59
C GLU A 432 -2.82 -5.68 -18.88
N ALA A 433 -2.32 -4.73 -18.08
CA ALA A 433 -1.09 -4.90 -17.31
C ALA A 433 -1.21 -6.02 -16.28
N LEU A 434 -2.32 -6.08 -15.55
CA LEU A 434 -2.60 -7.16 -14.61
C LEU A 434 -2.67 -8.51 -15.30
N GLU A 435 -3.41 -8.63 -16.41
CA GLU A 435 -3.54 -9.89 -17.16
C GLU A 435 -2.18 -10.37 -17.68
N ARG A 436 -1.40 -9.48 -18.31
CA ARG A 436 -0.08 -9.82 -18.84
C ARG A 436 0.92 -10.15 -17.72
N LEU A 437 0.97 -9.38 -16.62
CA LEU A 437 1.83 -9.70 -15.47
C LEU A 437 1.43 -11.05 -14.87
N ARG A 438 0.13 -11.34 -14.70
CA ARG A 438 -0.34 -12.66 -14.25
C ARG A 438 0.09 -13.78 -15.19
N ASN A 439 0.08 -13.56 -16.50
CA ASN A 439 0.52 -14.58 -17.46
C ASN A 439 2.02 -14.84 -17.41
N VAL A 440 2.83 -13.83 -17.10
CA VAL A 440 4.29 -13.95 -16.94
C VAL A 440 4.64 -14.64 -15.62
N VAL A 441 4.07 -14.18 -14.51
CA VAL A 441 4.42 -14.69 -13.17
C VAL A 441 3.71 -16.02 -12.89
N GLY A 442 2.43 -16.14 -13.22
CA GLY A 442 1.55 -17.28 -12.87
C GLY A 442 1.91 -18.64 -13.47
N ARG A 443 2.83 -18.68 -14.45
CA ARG A 443 3.37 -19.95 -14.99
C ARG A 443 4.40 -20.62 -14.07
N LEU A 444 4.80 -19.96 -12.99
CA LEU A 444 6.01 -20.29 -12.23
C LEU A 444 5.79 -20.49 -10.71
N GLU A 445 4.55 -20.52 -10.22
CA GLU A 445 4.26 -20.15 -8.82
C GLU A 445 3.73 -21.24 -7.87
N SER A 446 4.00 -21.01 -6.57
CA SER A 446 3.22 -21.47 -5.43
C SER A 446 2.17 -20.40 -5.05
N SER A 447 0.88 -20.75 -5.03
CA SER A 447 -0.20 -19.83 -4.65
C SER A 447 -0.20 -19.55 -3.14
N TRP A 448 0.07 -18.31 -2.74
CA TRP A 448 -0.14 -17.82 -1.38
C TRP A 448 -1.63 -17.60 -1.10
N ARG A 449 -2.13 -18.00 0.08
CA ARG A 449 -3.55 -17.90 0.43
C ARG A 449 -3.82 -16.82 1.49
N PRO A 450 -4.96 -16.10 1.40
CA PRO A 450 -5.40 -15.18 2.43
C PRO A 450 -5.60 -15.85 3.80
N ALA A 451 -5.56 -15.05 4.86
CA ALA A 451 -5.90 -15.49 6.21
C ALA A 451 -7.36 -15.95 6.29
N SER A 452 -7.61 -16.97 7.11
CA SER A 452 -8.96 -17.44 7.42
C SER A 452 -9.73 -16.43 8.29
N ALA A 453 -11.07 -16.54 8.34
CA ALA A 453 -11.90 -15.69 9.20
C ALA A 453 -11.55 -15.82 10.69
N GLU A 454 -11.12 -17.01 11.13
CA GLU A 454 -10.69 -17.27 12.51
C GLU A 454 -9.38 -16.54 12.84
N GLU A 455 -8.42 -16.57 11.92
CA GLU A 455 -7.17 -15.79 12.04
C GLU A 455 -7.43 -14.29 11.97
N GLY A 456 -8.47 -13.86 11.24
CA GLY A 456 -8.92 -12.48 11.19
C GLY A 456 -9.21 -11.88 12.58
N PHE A 457 -9.85 -12.64 13.48
CA PHE A 457 -10.11 -12.18 14.84
C PHE A 457 -8.83 -11.98 15.64
N GLU A 458 -7.86 -12.89 15.52
CA GLU A 458 -6.57 -12.78 16.20
C GLU A 458 -5.74 -11.60 15.67
N ILE A 459 -5.79 -11.34 14.36
CA ILE A 459 -5.15 -10.16 13.74
C ILE A 459 -5.73 -8.88 14.35
N VAL A 460 -7.07 -8.76 14.40
CA VAL A 460 -7.73 -7.57 14.95
C VAL A 460 -7.43 -7.43 16.45
N ARG A 461 -7.51 -8.51 17.22
CA ARG A 461 -7.26 -8.51 18.66
C ARG A 461 -5.85 -8.02 19.00
N ARG A 462 -4.81 -8.61 18.41
CA ARG A 462 -3.41 -8.20 18.66
C ARG A 462 -3.13 -6.76 18.28
N ARG A 463 -3.84 -6.25 17.27
CA ARG A 463 -3.68 -4.89 16.77
C ARG A 463 -4.37 -3.86 17.66
N LEU A 464 -5.48 -4.21 18.29
CA LEU A 464 -6.25 -3.30 19.13
C LEU A 464 -5.89 -3.34 20.61
N PHE A 465 -5.45 -4.50 21.11
CA PHE A 465 -5.26 -4.75 22.53
C PHE A 465 -3.85 -5.24 22.87
N GLU A 466 -3.36 -4.83 24.04
CA GLU A 466 -2.12 -5.33 24.63
C GLU A 466 -2.27 -6.81 25.02
N PRO A 467 -1.17 -7.59 25.02
CA PRO A 467 -1.23 -8.95 25.51
C PRO A 467 -1.62 -8.98 26.99
N ILE A 468 -2.51 -9.90 27.36
CA ILE A 468 -2.86 -10.17 28.75
C ILE A 468 -1.60 -10.67 29.47
N THR A 469 -1.15 -9.94 30.49
CA THR A 469 0.06 -10.28 31.25
C THR A 469 -0.26 -10.89 32.61
N ASP A 470 -1.45 -10.66 33.16
CA ASP A 470 -1.89 -11.23 34.43
C ASP A 470 -2.65 -12.56 34.22
N PRO A 471 -2.16 -13.70 34.77
CA PRO A 471 -2.89 -14.96 34.77
C PRO A 471 -4.33 -14.91 35.31
N SER A 472 -4.65 -13.95 36.18
CA SER A 472 -6.00 -13.75 36.72
C SER A 472 -6.98 -13.27 35.64
N GLN A 473 -6.54 -12.41 34.72
CA GLN A 473 -7.36 -11.88 33.62
C GLN A 473 -7.72 -12.96 32.60
N TYR A 474 -6.85 -13.96 32.40
CA TYR A 474 -7.20 -15.13 31.58
C TYR A 474 -8.37 -15.94 32.16
N LYS A 475 -8.49 -16.00 33.50
CA LYS A 475 -9.64 -16.64 34.15
C LYS A 475 -10.90 -15.83 33.93
N ASP A 476 -10.83 -14.51 34.08
CA ASP A 476 -11.96 -13.62 33.86
C ASP A 476 -12.49 -13.72 32.42
N ARG A 477 -11.60 -13.71 31.42
CA ARG A 477 -11.93 -14.00 30.02
C ARG A 477 -12.66 -15.33 29.86
N ASP A 478 -12.08 -16.40 30.43
CA ASP A 478 -12.60 -17.75 30.25
C ASP A 478 -13.97 -17.94 30.89
N VAL A 479 -14.22 -17.29 32.03
CA VAL A 479 -15.54 -17.27 32.67
C VAL A 479 -16.54 -16.53 31.79
N VAL A 480 -16.20 -15.35 31.26
CA VAL A 480 -17.08 -14.62 30.33
C VAL A 480 -17.40 -15.46 29.09
N ALA A 481 -16.38 -16.06 28.45
CA ALA A 481 -16.58 -16.89 27.28
C ALA A 481 -17.51 -18.07 27.55
N ARG A 482 -17.38 -18.71 28.72
CA ARG A 482 -18.25 -19.81 29.14
C ARG A 482 -19.68 -19.36 29.35
N GLU A 483 -19.91 -18.24 30.02
CA GLU A 483 -21.27 -17.71 30.24
C GLU A 483 -21.99 -17.38 28.91
N PHE A 484 -21.27 -16.85 27.91
CA PHE A 484 -21.83 -16.64 26.57
C PHE A 484 -22.22 -17.96 25.90
N VAL A 485 -21.39 -19.01 25.99
CA VAL A 485 -21.73 -20.33 25.43
C VAL A 485 -22.91 -20.96 26.15
N GLU A 486 -22.99 -20.84 27.48
CA GLU A 486 -24.13 -21.33 28.27
C GLU A 486 -25.42 -20.57 27.93
N LEU A 487 -25.34 -19.27 27.64
CA LEU A 487 -26.46 -18.51 27.09
C LEU A 487 -26.92 -19.09 25.73
N TYR A 488 -26.00 -19.33 24.80
CA TYR A 488 -26.33 -19.92 23.49
C TYR A 488 -26.91 -21.33 23.60
N ARG A 489 -26.44 -22.13 24.56
CA ARG A 489 -26.97 -23.47 24.83
C ARG A 489 -28.37 -23.43 25.46
N SER A 490 -28.58 -22.55 26.45
CA SER A 490 -29.88 -22.44 27.14
C SER A 490 -30.96 -21.84 26.26
N GLN A 491 -30.60 -20.91 25.36
CA GLN A 491 -31.50 -20.25 24.41
C GLN A 491 -31.36 -20.83 23.00
N SER A 492 -31.22 -22.15 22.92
CA SER A 492 -30.85 -22.86 21.70
C SER A 492 -31.72 -22.55 20.46
N GLN A 493 -32.99 -22.18 20.64
CA GLN A 493 -33.92 -21.87 19.54
C GLN A 493 -33.63 -20.52 18.86
N GLU A 494 -32.90 -19.62 19.53
CA GLU A 494 -32.61 -18.25 19.06
C GLU A 494 -31.26 -18.15 18.33
N PHE A 495 -30.42 -19.20 18.36
CA PHE A 495 -29.04 -19.16 17.86
C PHE A 495 -28.70 -20.31 16.89
N PRO A 496 -27.73 -20.10 15.97
CA PRO A 496 -27.24 -21.15 15.09
C PRO A 496 -26.76 -22.41 15.84
N PRO A 497 -26.91 -23.61 15.25
CA PRO A 497 -26.52 -24.86 15.90
C PRO A 497 -25.05 -24.91 16.33
N GLU A 498 -24.15 -24.36 15.52
CA GLU A 498 -22.70 -24.33 15.76
C GLU A 498 -22.29 -23.57 17.04
N CYS A 499 -23.13 -22.66 17.56
CA CYS A 499 -22.83 -21.88 18.76
C CYS A 499 -22.81 -22.72 20.05
N ARG A 500 -23.29 -23.97 19.98
CA ARG A 500 -23.43 -24.89 21.11
C ARG A 500 -22.18 -25.76 21.31
N ASP A 501 -21.37 -25.88 20.26
CA ASP A 501 -20.22 -26.76 20.21
C ASP A 501 -19.06 -26.24 21.05
N SER A 502 -18.24 -27.16 21.59
CA SER A 502 -17.06 -26.80 22.38
C SER A 502 -16.03 -25.98 21.59
N ASP A 503 -15.99 -26.13 20.27
CA ASP A 503 -15.10 -25.36 19.42
C ASP A 503 -15.54 -23.89 19.30
N TYR A 504 -16.83 -23.60 19.51
CA TYR A 504 -17.33 -22.23 19.55
C TYR A 504 -16.83 -21.49 20.81
N GLU A 505 -16.72 -22.17 21.96
CA GLU A 505 -16.10 -21.59 23.17
C GLU A 505 -14.65 -21.16 22.89
N LYS A 506 -13.89 -21.97 22.15
CA LYS A 506 -12.51 -21.63 21.76
C LYS A 506 -12.49 -20.40 20.86
N ARG A 507 -13.42 -20.29 19.90
CA ARG A 507 -13.56 -19.13 19.02
C ARG A 507 -13.88 -17.86 19.80
N ILE A 508 -14.78 -17.92 20.79
CA ILE A 508 -15.07 -16.76 21.65
C ILE A 508 -13.84 -16.35 22.45
N LYS A 509 -13.07 -17.29 22.99
CA LYS A 509 -11.83 -16.98 23.72
C LYS A 509 -10.74 -16.37 22.84
N ALA A 510 -10.62 -16.83 21.60
CA ALA A 510 -9.67 -16.31 20.60
C ALA A 510 -10.06 -14.90 20.11
N ALA A 511 -11.37 -14.66 19.95
CA ALA A 511 -11.92 -13.37 19.53
C ALA A 511 -12.19 -12.40 20.71
N TYR A 512 -11.97 -12.83 21.95
CA TYR A 512 -12.15 -11.96 23.11
C TYR A 512 -11.15 -10.80 23.01
N PRO A 513 -11.60 -9.54 23.21
CA PRO A 513 -10.73 -8.37 23.22
C PRO A 513 -9.42 -8.58 23.96
#